data_AF-A0A9E2EZM3-F1
#
_entry.id   AF-A0A9E2EZM3-F1
#
_cell.length_a   1.000
_cell.length_b   1.000
_cell.length_c   1.000
_cell.angle_alpha   90.00
_cell.angle_beta   90.00
_cell.angle_gamma   90.00
#
_symmetry.space_group_name_H-M   'P 1'
#
loop_
_entity.id
_entity.type
_entity.pdbx_description
1 polymer ?
#
loop_
_entity_poly.entity_id
_entity_poly.type
_entity_poly.pdbx_seq_one_letter_code
_entity_poly.pdbx_strand_id
1 'polypeptide(L)'
;STMAYSNHMIEGFVQGLMSRRPALFNLYTSCQPEHGIGDDMGHHQAKLAVESRSYPLFRYDPDRGETLAECLDLDGNPAIDRDWPVTKVSYVERGRQKEMDLSTTFVDFAVTETRFRKHFRKIPRDSWNEDMIVVSEYLDLDEDEREDKVPYVWALDAKQELSRLLVADSMILSAEERRDFWHMLKDLADVEEVETPDEVQLESRIRQEVVQKIASGLMGLVSGEQSVDLSVALNAAAAADTGVATAAAPAEAAAPAEAATGDYMAPWIDTDECTACDECTIINPQIFEYNDAKKAVIKSPEGGPYRDLVKAAEKCTAQVIHPGLPRDRSAKDIDKWIKRAEKFN
;
A
#
# COMPACT_ATOMS: atom_id res chain seq x y z
N SER A 1 -8.32 -16.79 -3.70
CA SER A 1 -7.74 -15.79 -4.64
C SER A 1 -8.82 -14.99 -5.35
N THR A 2 -8.47 -13.85 -5.95
CA THR A 2 -9.41 -13.00 -6.72
C THR A 2 -8.73 -12.45 -7.99
N MET A 3 -9.51 -11.94 -8.95
CA MET A 3 -8.97 -11.30 -10.15
C MET A 3 -8.18 -10.00 -9.88
N ALA A 4 -8.31 -9.41 -8.68
CA ALA A 4 -7.53 -8.26 -8.27
C ALA A 4 -6.11 -8.63 -7.83
N TYR A 5 -5.91 -9.87 -7.39
CA TYR A 5 -4.63 -10.39 -6.91
C TYR A 5 -4.15 -11.50 -7.86
N SER A 6 -3.92 -11.12 -9.12
CA SER A 6 -3.57 -12.04 -10.22
C SER A 6 -2.30 -12.84 -9.95
N ASN A 7 -1.28 -12.23 -9.35
CA ASN A 7 -0.05 -12.95 -8.98
C ASN A 7 -0.36 -14.04 -7.95
N HIS A 8 -1.11 -13.69 -6.89
CA HIS A 8 -1.50 -14.66 -5.87
C HIS A 8 -2.29 -15.84 -6.48
N MET A 9 -3.19 -15.55 -7.42
CA MET A 9 -3.98 -16.52 -8.17
C MET A 9 -3.14 -17.43 -9.07
N ILE A 10 -2.28 -16.86 -9.91
CA ILE A 10 -1.48 -17.60 -10.90
C ILE A 10 -0.49 -18.52 -10.20
N GLU A 11 0.24 -18.01 -9.20
CA GLU A 11 1.17 -18.81 -8.40
C GLU A 11 0.44 -19.96 -7.70
N GLY A 12 -0.73 -19.69 -7.11
CA GLY A 12 -1.56 -20.71 -6.48
C GLY A 12 -1.98 -21.81 -7.47
N PHE A 13 -2.41 -21.45 -8.68
CA PHE A 13 -2.72 -22.44 -9.72
C PHE A 13 -1.51 -23.27 -10.12
N VAL A 14 -0.35 -22.65 -10.31
CA VAL A 14 0.89 -23.37 -10.65
C VAL A 14 1.24 -24.37 -9.55
N GLN A 15 1.25 -23.93 -8.29
CA GLN A 15 1.54 -24.79 -7.14
C GLN A 15 0.55 -25.96 -7.03
N GLY A 16 -0.75 -25.67 -7.10
CA GLY A 16 -1.78 -26.71 -6.98
C GLY A 16 -1.80 -27.69 -8.15
N LEU A 17 -1.59 -27.24 -9.38
CA LEU A 17 -1.53 -28.12 -10.57
C LEU A 17 -0.26 -28.99 -10.61
N MET A 18 0.84 -28.52 -10.01
CA MET A 18 2.09 -29.27 -9.89
C MET A 18 2.13 -30.17 -8.66
N SER A 19 1.16 -30.05 -7.74
CA SER A 19 1.05 -30.88 -6.56
C SER A 19 0.70 -32.33 -6.94
N ARG A 20 1.24 -33.28 -6.16
CA ARG A 20 0.86 -34.70 -6.25
C ARG A 20 -0.39 -35.02 -5.44
N ARG A 21 -0.94 -34.05 -4.72
CA ARG A 21 -2.15 -34.16 -3.88
C ARG A 21 -3.33 -33.47 -4.57
N PRO A 22 -4.58 -33.76 -4.17
CA PRO A 22 -5.72 -32.98 -4.61
C PRO A 22 -5.55 -31.50 -4.25
N ALA A 23 -5.80 -30.62 -5.22
CA ALA A 23 -5.77 -29.18 -5.03
C ALA A 23 -7.20 -28.61 -5.04
N LEU A 24 -7.50 -27.74 -4.08
CA LEU A 24 -8.74 -26.98 -4.01
C LEU A 24 -8.45 -25.50 -4.30
N PHE A 25 -9.14 -24.93 -5.28
CA PHE A 25 -9.07 -23.52 -5.59
C PHE A 25 -10.39 -22.85 -5.23
N ASN A 26 -10.37 -21.99 -4.21
CA ASN A 26 -11.49 -21.11 -3.90
C ASN A 26 -11.18 -19.72 -4.48
N LEU A 27 -12.04 -19.26 -5.39
CA LEU A 27 -11.88 -18.01 -6.11
C LEU A 27 -13.09 -17.11 -5.89
N TYR A 28 -12.85 -15.88 -5.45
CA TYR A 28 -13.90 -14.87 -5.39
C TYR A 28 -14.18 -14.35 -6.79
N THR A 29 -15.46 -14.38 -7.16
CA THR A 29 -16.00 -13.75 -8.35
C THR A 29 -17.20 -12.91 -7.97
N SER A 30 -17.21 -11.65 -8.36
CA SER A 30 -18.38 -10.81 -8.26
C SER A 30 -19.37 -11.15 -9.37
N CYS A 31 -20.66 -11.11 -9.07
CA CYS A 31 -21.72 -11.25 -10.06
C CYS A 31 -22.45 -9.92 -10.18
N GLN A 32 -22.26 -9.20 -11.28
CA GLN A 32 -22.65 -7.79 -11.42
C GLN A 32 -24.15 -7.56 -11.22
N PRO A 33 -25.06 -8.32 -11.87
CA PRO A 33 -26.50 -8.13 -11.66
C PRO A 33 -26.94 -8.51 -10.24
N GLU A 34 -26.46 -9.63 -9.70
CA GLU A 34 -26.88 -10.21 -8.43
C GLU A 34 -26.34 -9.42 -7.23
N HIS A 35 -25.13 -8.87 -7.34
CA HIS A 35 -24.55 -7.99 -6.32
C HIS A 35 -25.03 -6.55 -6.50
N GLY A 36 -25.52 -6.21 -7.69
CA GLY A 36 -25.96 -4.88 -8.09
C GLY A 36 -24.82 -3.88 -8.04
N ILE A 37 -23.73 -4.24 -8.73
CA ILE A 37 -22.54 -3.40 -8.97
C ILE A 37 -22.44 -3.11 -10.48
N GLY A 38 -21.62 -2.12 -10.88
CA GLY A 38 -21.40 -1.79 -12.29
C GLY A 38 -20.73 -2.93 -13.08
N ASP A 39 -20.98 -2.97 -14.40
CA ASP A 39 -20.44 -4.01 -15.30
C ASP A 39 -18.90 -4.01 -15.35
N ASP A 40 -18.28 -2.84 -15.20
CA ASP A 40 -16.84 -2.59 -15.18
C ASP A 40 -16.21 -2.68 -13.77
N MET A 41 -17.02 -2.90 -12.74
CA MET A 41 -16.57 -2.85 -11.33
C MET A 41 -16.00 -4.17 -10.79
N GLY A 42 -15.92 -5.22 -11.61
CA GLY A 42 -15.51 -6.56 -11.14
C GLY A 42 -14.13 -6.59 -10.48
N HIS A 43 -13.14 -5.91 -11.06
CA HIS A 43 -11.79 -5.83 -10.49
C HIS A 43 -11.78 -5.02 -9.20
N HIS A 44 -12.48 -3.88 -9.18
CA HIS A 44 -12.59 -3.02 -8.00
C HIS A 44 -13.25 -3.77 -6.82
N GLN A 45 -14.36 -4.47 -7.08
CA GLN A 45 -15.08 -5.22 -6.05
C GLN A 45 -14.24 -6.41 -5.53
N ALA A 46 -13.50 -7.07 -6.41
CA ALA A 46 -12.59 -8.16 -6.04
C ALA A 46 -11.40 -7.68 -5.19
N LYS A 47 -10.94 -6.43 -5.38
CA LYS A 47 -9.93 -5.80 -4.52
C LYS A 47 -10.52 -5.48 -3.16
N LEU A 48 -11.67 -4.81 -3.14
CA LEU A 48 -12.37 -4.41 -1.93
C LEU A 48 -12.78 -5.60 -1.07
N ALA A 49 -13.14 -6.74 -1.67
CA ALA A 49 -13.44 -7.98 -0.95
C ALA A 49 -12.25 -8.49 -0.12
N VAL A 50 -11.02 -8.34 -0.62
CA VAL A 50 -9.80 -8.73 0.12
C VAL A 50 -9.48 -7.69 1.19
N GLU A 51 -9.50 -6.41 0.82
CA GLU A 51 -9.18 -5.30 1.74
C GLU A 51 -10.14 -5.25 2.94
N SER A 52 -11.42 -5.50 2.71
CA SER A 52 -12.45 -5.54 3.77
C SER A 52 -12.48 -6.80 4.62
N ARG A 53 -11.51 -7.72 4.43
CA ARG A 53 -11.50 -9.07 5.05
C ARG A 53 -12.74 -9.91 4.74
N SER A 54 -13.58 -9.51 3.77
CA SER A 54 -14.71 -10.34 3.32
C SER A 54 -14.21 -11.64 2.67
N TYR A 55 -13.05 -11.59 2.02
CA TYR A 55 -12.44 -12.71 1.33
C TYR A 55 -10.91 -12.63 1.43
N PRO A 56 -10.32 -12.93 2.60
CA PRO A 56 -8.88 -12.89 2.77
C PRO A 56 -8.19 -13.94 1.89
N LEU A 57 -6.94 -13.66 1.52
CA LEU A 57 -6.11 -14.55 0.73
C LEU A 57 -5.35 -15.51 1.66
N PHE A 58 -5.35 -16.79 1.34
CA PHE A 58 -4.45 -17.73 2.00
C PHE A 58 -4.18 -18.94 1.11
N ARG A 59 -3.06 -19.61 1.38
CA ARG A 59 -2.68 -20.88 0.76
C ARG A 59 -2.33 -21.87 1.85
N TYR A 60 -2.73 -23.12 1.66
CA TYR A 60 -2.33 -24.22 2.52
C TYR A 60 -1.58 -25.26 1.67
N ASP A 61 -0.32 -25.51 2.00
CA ASP A 61 0.50 -26.54 1.37
C ASP A 61 1.05 -27.50 2.44
N PRO A 62 0.51 -28.74 2.54
CA PRO A 62 0.93 -29.70 3.54
C PRO A 62 2.35 -30.27 3.31
N ASP A 63 3.02 -29.93 2.21
CA ASP A 63 4.40 -30.33 1.94
C ASP A 63 5.41 -29.25 2.36
N ARG A 64 4.97 -28.07 2.84
CA ARG A 64 5.85 -26.99 3.34
C ARG A 64 6.44 -27.24 4.73
N GLY A 65 5.76 -28.01 5.58
CA GLY A 65 6.20 -28.27 6.94
C GLY A 65 5.35 -29.34 7.64
N GLU A 66 5.54 -29.46 8.95
CA GLU A 66 4.83 -30.43 9.79
C GLU A 66 3.71 -29.78 10.61
N THR A 67 3.83 -28.49 10.90
CA THR A 67 2.85 -27.72 11.66
C THR A 67 1.89 -26.94 10.74
N LEU A 68 0.74 -26.54 11.29
CA LEU A 68 -0.23 -25.75 10.54
C LEU A 68 0.35 -24.39 10.12
N ALA A 69 1.11 -23.74 11.01
CA ALA A 69 1.76 -22.46 10.75
C ALA A 69 2.76 -22.53 9.58
N GLU A 70 3.56 -23.60 9.49
CA GLU A 70 4.49 -23.77 8.36
C GLU A 70 3.78 -24.02 7.03
N CYS A 71 2.59 -24.63 7.09
CA CYS A 71 1.80 -25.01 5.93
C CYS A 71 0.86 -23.89 5.45
N LEU A 72 0.46 -22.98 6.32
CA LEU A 72 -0.49 -21.90 6.02
C LEU A 72 0.26 -20.59 5.71
N ASP A 73 -0.13 -19.96 4.62
CA ASP A 73 0.51 -18.74 4.11
C ASP A 73 -0.56 -17.67 3.86
N LEU A 74 -0.39 -16.50 4.46
CA LEU A 74 -1.28 -15.34 4.33
C LEU A 74 -0.71 -14.25 3.42
N ASP A 75 0.37 -14.53 2.67
CA ASP A 75 0.99 -13.56 1.78
C ASP A 75 0.00 -13.01 0.74
N GLY A 76 0.13 -11.71 0.47
CA GLY A 76 -0.69 -10.99 -0.49
C GLY A 76 -1.88 -10.24 0.12
N ASN A 77 -2.22 -10.45 1.39
CA ASN A 77 -3.18 -9.57 2.07
C ASN A 77 -2.53 -8.22 2.40
N PRO A 78 -3.24 -7.09 2.19
CA PRO A 78 -2.75 -5.78 2.59
C PRO A 78 -2.81 -5.61 4.12
N ALA A 79 -1.88 -4.81 4.66
CA ALA A 79 -1.80 -4.44 6.08
C ALA A 79 -2.01 -5.66 7.01
N ILE A 80 -1.16 -6.68 6.89
CA ILE A 80 -1.32 -7.97 7.59
C ILE A 80 -1.32 -7.82 9.12
N ASP A 81 -0.61 -6.80 9.61
CA ASP A 81 -0.46 -6.39 11.01
C ASP A 81 -1.69 -5.66 11.57
N ARG A 82 -2.66 -5.30 10.73
CA ARG A 82 -3.86 -4.57 11.12
C ARG A 82 -5.13 -5.34 10.82
N ASP A 83 -6.19 -5.04 11.56
CA ASP A 83 -7.51 -5.61 11.28
C ASP A 83 -8.06 -5.11 9.96
N TRP A 84 -7.94 -3.80 9.74
CA TRP A 84 -8.47 -3.12 8.55
C TRP A 84 -7.34 -2.34 7.86
N PRO A 85 -7.16 -2.51 6.54
CA PRO A 85 -6.30 -1.62 5.77
C PRO A 85 -6.93 -0.22 5.69
N VAL A 86 -6.07 0.78 5.62
CA VAL A 86 -6.48 2.19 5.55
C VAL A 86 -6.30 2.69 4.11
N THR A 87 -7.37 3.29 3.57
CA THR A 87 -7.39 3.85 2.22
C THR A 87 -7.73 5.33 2.26
N LYS A 88 -7.10 6.12 1.39
CA LYS A 88 -7.43 7.54 1.25
C LYS A 88 -8.67 7.75 0.41
N VAL A 89 -9.62 8.51 0.93
CA VAL A 89 -10.84 8.90 0.23
C VAL A 89 -10.84 10.40 -0.02
N SER A 90 -10.93 10.78 -1.29
CA SER A 90 -11.16 12.16 -1.72
C SER A 90 -12.64 12.51 -1.62
N TYR A 91 -12.95 13.68 -1.06
CA TYR A 91 -14.31 14.20 -0.92
C TYR A 91 -14.36 15.71 -1.07
N VAL A 92 -15.56 16.25 -1.31
CA VAL A 92 -15.82 17.68 -1.38
C VAL A 92 -16.48 18.14 -0.09
N GLU A 93 -15.91 19.19 0.51
CA GLU A 93 -16.49 19.87 1.66
C GLU A 93 -16.51 21.37 1.42
N ARG A 94 -17.71 21.97 1.46
CA ARG A 94 -17.91 23.42 1.22
C ARG A 94 -17.25 23.89 -0.08
N GLY A 95 -17.31 23.05 -1.13
CA GLY A 95 -16.76 23.34 -2.45
C GLY A 95 -15.24 23.18 -2.57
N ARG A 96 -14.55 22.65 -1.57
CA ARG A 96 -13.10 22.34 -1.62
C ARG A 96 -12.87 20.84 -1.57
N GLN A 97 -11.95 20.35 -2.38
CA GLN A 97 -11.49 18.97 -2.31
C GLN A 97 -10.65 18.78 -1.04
N LYS A 98 -10.92 17.68 -0.35
CA LYS A 98 -10.23 17.20 0.85
C LYS A 98 -9.99 15.71 0.73
N GLU A 99 -9.08 15.20 1.54
CA GLU A 99 -8.82 13.78 1.71
C GLU A 99 -9.00 13.40 3.17
N MET A 100 -9.41 12.16 3.41
CA MET A 100 -9.34 11.53 4.73
C MET A 100 -8.84 10.10 4.60
N ASP A 101 -8.26 9.60 5.68
CA ASP A 101 -7.94 8.20 5.84
C ASP A 101 -9.20 7.45 6.31
N LEU A 102 -9.51 6.32 5.66
CA LEU A 102 -10.67 5.50 5.96
C LEU A 102 -10.25 4.03 6.12
N SER A 103 -10.55 3.45 7.28
CA SER A 103 -10.43 2.01 7.50
C SER A 103 -11.45 1.28 6.64
N THR A 104 -10.97 0.32 5.84
CA THR A 104 -11.82 -0.43 4.91
C THR A 104 -12.36 -1.68 5.62
N THR A 105 -13.50 -1.55 6.30
CA THR A 105 -14.15 -2.66 7.00
C THR A 105 -15.04 -3.49 6.07
N PHE A 106 -15.58 -4.60 6.55
CA PHE A 106 -16.65 -5.34 5.86
C PHE A 106 -17.85 -4.46 5.52
N VAL A 107 -18.18 -3.48 6.37
CA VAL A 107 -19.33 -2.59 6.16
C VAL A 107 -19.07 -1.65 4.99
N ASP A 108 -17.85 -1.15 4.83
CA ASP A 108 -17.45 -0.31 3.68
C ASP A 108 -17.60 -1.07 2.37
N PHE A 109 -17.21 -2.35 2.33
CA PHE A 109 -17.49 -3.24 1.19
C PHE A 109 -18.99 -3.45 0.97
N ALA A 110 -19.76 -3.69 2.03
CA ALA A 110 -21.19 -3.95 1.92
C ALA A 110 -21.97 -2.73 1.38
N VAL A 111 -21.54 -1.50 1.70
CA VAL A 111 -22.17 -0.28 1.18
C VAL A 111 -22.08 -0.17 -0.35
N THR A 112 -21.03 -0.74 -0.97
CA THR A 112 -20.85 -0.65 -2.43
C THR A 112 -21.71 -1.64 -3.21
N GLU A 113 -22.34 -2.63 -2.56
CA GLU A 113 -23.17 -3.63 -3.22
C GLU A 113 -24.66 -3.44 -2.91
N THR A 114 -25.47 -3.28 -3.96
CA THR A 114 -26.92 -3.04 -3.82
C THR A 114 -27.64 -4.14 -3.04
N ARG A 115 -27.13 -5.38 -3.05
CA ARG A 115 -27.71 -6.50 -2.28
C ARG A 115 -27.79 -6.24 -0.77
N PHE A 116 -26.92 -5.37 -0.22
CA PHE A 116 -26.94 -4.99 1.20
C PHE A 116 -27.69 -3.70 1.49
N ARG A 117 -28.21 -3.00 0.48
CA ARG A 117 -28.86 -1.67 0.62
C ARG A 117 -29.92 -1.59 1.72
N LYS A 118 -30.63 -2.69 2.01
CA LYS A 118 -31.66 -2.75 3.05
C LYS A 118 -31.11 -2.50 4.46
N HIS A 119 -29.82 -2.74 4.70
CA HIS A 119 -29.13 -2.59 5.98
C HIS A 119 -28.64 -1.17 6.26
N PHE A 120 -28.81 -0.24 5.31
CA PHE A 120 -28.31 1.13 5.42
C PHE A 120 -29.43 2.17 5.36
N ARG A 121 -29.32 3.23 6.16
CA ARG A 121 -30.20 4.40 6.09
C ARG A 121 -29.40 5.68 6.14
N LYS A 122 -29.64 6.60 5.20
CA LYS A 122 -28.97 7.91 5.20
C LYS A 122 -29.41 8.72 6.40
N ILE A 123 -28.45 9.22 7.17
CA ILE A 123 -28.70 10.09 8.33
C ILE A 123 -28.71 11.55 7.83
N PRO A 124 -29.80 12.31 8.04
CA PRO A 124 -29.85 13.74 7.77
C PRO A 124 -28.73 14.51 8.48
N ARG A 125 -28.11 15.49 7.82
CA ARG A 125 -26.96 16.25 8.38
C ARG A 125 -27.29 16.97 9.68
N ASP A 126 -28.52 17.40 9.86
CA ASP A 126 -29.06 18.04 11.06
C ASP A 126 -29.23 17.07 12.24
N SER A 127 -29.21 15.76 12.00
CA SER A 127 -29.26 14.73 13.03
C SER A 127 -27.87 14.26 13.46
N TRP A 128 -26.78 14.79 12.91
CA TRP A 128 -25.42 14.39 13.29
C TRP A 128 -25.10 14.88 14.71
N ASN A 129 -24.59 13.98 15.55
CA ASN A 129 -24.19 14.26 16.93
C ASN A 129 -22.88 13.54 17.28
N GLU A 130 -22.43 13.70 18.52
CA GLU A 130 -21.15 13.17 19.05
C GLU A 130 -21.25 11.69 19.45
N ASP A 131 -22.46 11.15 19.59
CA ASP A 131 -22.70 9.73 19.88
C ASP A 131 -22.59 8.83 18.64
N MET A 132 -22.53 9.45 17.46
CA MET A 132 -22.27 8.78 16.21
C MET A 132 -20.79 8.51 16.02
N ILE A 133 -20.44 7.24 15.90
CA ILE A 133 -19.06 6.76 15.75
C ILE A 133 -18.91 5.94 14.47
N VAL A 134 -17.75 6.05 13.82
CA VAL A 134 -17.47 5.29 12.59
C VAL A 134 -17.38 3.80 12.92
N VAL A 135 -17.85 2.93 12.02
CA VAL A 135 -17.90 1.47 12.26
C VAL A 135 -16.55 0.91 12.74
N SER A 136 -15.43 1.33 12.15
CA SER A 136 -14.12 0.79 12.56
C SER A 136 -13.82 1.03 14.04
N GLU A 137 -14.12 2.22 14.56
CA GLU A 137 -13.93 2.54 15.98
C GLU A 137 -15.01 1.88 16.85
N TYR A 138 -16.25 1.77 16.36
CA TYR A 138 -17.33 1.06 17.06
C TYR A 138 -16.99 -0.41 17.33
N LEU A 139 -16.30 -1.07 16.39
CA LEU A 139 -15.92 -2.47 16.51
C LEU A 139 -14.87 -2.70 17.62
N ASP A 140 -14.09 -1.67 17.96
CA ASP A 140 -13.05 -1.74 18.99
C ASP A 140 -13.60 -1.47 20.40
N LEU A 141 -14.85 -1.00 20.51
CA LEU A 141 -15.54 -0.80 21.78
C LEU A 141 -16.01 -2.11 22.39
N ASP A 142 -15.91 -2.22 23.71
CA ASP A 142 -16.52 -3.28 24.50
C ASP A 142 -18.06 -3.15 24.51
N GLU A 143 -18.78 -4.21 24.91
CA GLU A 143 -20.25 -4.26 24.84
C GLU A 143 -20.93 -3.15 25.66
N ASP A 144 -20.38 -2.80 26.81
CA ASP A 144 -20.88 -1.74 27.70
C ASP A 144 -20.62 -0.33 27.16
N GLU A 145 -19.54 -0.13 26.40
CA GLU A 145 -19.21 1.16 25.78
C GLU A 145 -20.11 1.50 24.58
N ARG A 146 -20.87 0.51 24.07
CA ARG A 146 -21.75 0.65 22.90
C ARG A 146 -23.16 1.14 23.22
N GLU A 147 -23.61 1.10 24.47
CA GLU A 147 -25.02 1.30 24.87
C GLU A 147 -25.62 2.62 24.33
N ASP A 148 -24.83 3.69 24.26
CA ASP A 148 -25.26 5.01 23.77
C ASP A 148 -24.68 5.38 22.39
N LYS A 149 -24.03 4.44 21.70
CA LYS A 149 -23.31 4.72 20.44
C LYS A 149 -24.11 4.30 19.23
N VAL A 150 -24.04 5.14 18.19
CA VAL A 150 -24.73 4.91 16.92
C VAL A 150 -23.70 4.68 15.82
N PRO A 151 -23.49 3.42 15.36
CA PRO A 151 -22.50 3.14 14.34
C PRO A 151 -22.94 3.68 12.98
N TYR A 152 -22.02 4.34 12.30
CA TYR A 152 -22.23 4.80 10.92
C TYR A 152 -21.03 4.48 10.03
N VAL A 153 -21.31 4.37 8.73
CA VAL A 153 -20.30 4.25 7.68
C VAL A 153 -20.36 5.46 6.76
N TRP A 154 -19.21 5.89 6.24
CA TRP A 154 -19.13 7.00 5.29
C TRP A 154 -19.57 6.54 3.89
N ALA A 155 -20.32 7.39 3.20
CA ALA A 155 -20.62 7.21 1.79
C ALA A 155 -20.56 8.55 1.06
N LEU A 156 -20.06 8.54 -0.17
CA LEU A 156 -20.06 9.70 -1.05
C LEU A 156 -21.39 9.78 -1.81
N ASP A 157 -21.99 10.96 -1.84
CA ASP A 157 -23.17 11.20 -2.66
C ASP A 157 -22.79 11.61 -4.10
N ALA A 158 -23.81 11.87 -4.94
CA ALA A 158 -23.63 12.26 -6.33
C ALA A 158 -22.84 13.57 -6.52
N LYS A 159 -22.66 14.37 -5.46
CA LYS A 159 -21.87 15.62 -5.46
C LYS A 159 -20.48 15.43 -4.85
N GLN A 160 -20.08 14.18 -4.58
CA GLN A 160 -18.84 13.85 -3.87
C GLN A 160 -18.80 14.39 -2.44
N GLU A 161 -19.96 14.69 -1.84
CA GLU A 161 -20.02 15.09 -0.43
C GLU A 161 -20.19 13.87 0.47
N LEU A 162 -19.62 13.95 1.68
CA LEU A 162 -19.80 12.90 2.68
C LEU A 162 -21.23 12.86 3.22
N SER A 163 -21.72 11.64 3.34
CA SER A 163 -22.94 11.29 4.05
C SER A 163 -22.67 10.16 5.05
N ARG A 164 -23.33 10.24 6.20
CA ARG A 164 -23.34 9.14 7.18
C ARG A 164 -24.49 8.20 6.88
N LEU A 165 -24.20 6.92 6.76
CA LEU A 165 -25.20 5.87 6.67
C LEU A 165 -25.26 5.13 8.00
N LEU A 166 -26.43 5.11 8.62
CA LEU A 166 -26.73 4.24 9.76
C LEU A 166 -26.60 2.79 9.31
N VAL A 167 -25.99 1.97 10.16
CA VAL A 167 -25.67 0.57 9.88
C VAL A 167 -26.55 -0.32 10.74
N ALA A 168 -27.19 -1.32 10.14
CA ALA A 168 -27.96 -2.32 10.88
C ALA A 168 -27.04 -3.28 11.67
N ASP A 169 -27.48 -3.71 12.85
CA ASP A 169 -26.72 -4.61 13.75
C ASP A 169 -26.19 -5.88 13.05
N SER A 170 -26.96 -6.44 12.12
CA SER A 170 -26.52 -7.61 11.35
C SER A 170 -25.23 -7.37 10.54
N MET A 171 -24.98 -6.13 10.10
CA MET A 171 -23.74 -5.77 9.39
C MET A 171 -22.58 -5.54 10.36
N ILE A 172 -22.86 -5.04 11.57
CA ILE A 172 -21.87 -4.95 12.63
C ILE A 172 -21.40 -6.36 13.01
N LEU A 173 -22.34 -7.27 13.31
CA LEU A 173 -22.04 -8.67 13.59
C LEU A 173 -21.26 -9.32 12.44
N SER A 174 -21.66 -9.05 11.19
CA SER A 174 -20.93 -9.58 10.03
C SER A 174 -19.48 -9.06 9.96
N ALA A 175 -19.24 -7.81 10.35
CA ALA A 175 -17.90 -7.22 10.37
C ALA A 175 -17.04 -7.80 11.50
N GLU A 176 -17.61 -8.00 12.69
CA GLU A 176 -16.97 -8.71 13.81
C GLU A 176 -16.56 -10.11 13.40
N GLU A 177 -17.46 -10.89 12.80
CA GLU A 177 -17.13 -12.24 12.33
C GLU A 177 -16.01 -12.26 11.27
N ARG A 178 -15.89 -11.22 10.42
CA ARG A 178 -14.79 -11.13 9.44
C ARG A 178 -13.48 -10.79 10.12
N ARG A 179 -13.49 -9.91 11.14
CA ARG A 179 -12.31 -9.60 11.96
C ARG A 179 -11.85 -10.82 12.74
N ASP A 180 -12.76 -11.50 13.43
CA ASP A 180 -12.44 -12.67 14.24
C ASP A 180 -11.91 -13.82 13.36
N PHE A 181 -12.47 -13.99 12.16
CA PHE A 181 -11.92 -14.93 11.18
C PHE A 181 -10.53 -14.53 10.71
N TRP A 182 -10.25 -13.24 10.54
CA TRP A 182 -8.92 -12.74 10.21
C TRP A 182 -7.92 -12.99 11.34
N HIS A 183 -8.30 -12.75 12.60
CA HIS A 183 -7.49 -13.08 13.78
C HIS A 183 -7.19 -14.57 13.85
N MET A 184 -8.19 -15.43 13.65
CA MET A 184 -8.00 -16.87 13.58
C MET A 184 -7.00 -17.27 12.49
N LEU A 185 -7.08 -16.66 11.30
CA LEU A 185 -6.12 -16.94 10.24
C LEU A 185 -4.69 -16.54 10.64
N LYS A 186 -4.51 -15.35 11.24
CA LYS A 186 -3.19 -14.88 11.72
C LYS A 186 -2.59 -15.84 12.75
N ASP A 187 -3.38 -16.27 13.74
CA ASP A 187 -2.98 -17.23 14.76
C ASP A 187 -2.55 -18.58 14.16
N LEU A 188 -3.37 -19.12 13.25
CA LEU A 188 -3.04 -20.40 12.59
C LEU A 188 -1.79 -20.34 11.70
N ALA A 189 -1.43 -19.15 11.20
CA ALA A 189 -0.27 -18.90 10.37
C ALA A 189 0.96 -18.42 11.18
N ASP A 190 0.85 -18.33 12.51
CA ASP A 190 1.89 -17.80 13.41
C ASP A 190 2.40 -16.41 12.98
N VAL A 191 1.48 -15.57 12.48
CA VAL A 191 1.78 -14.18 12.18
C VAL A 191 1.71 -13.41 13.49
N GLU A 192 2.88 -13.18 14.10
CA GLU A 192 2.99 -12.37 15.32
C GLU A 192 2.34 -11.00 15.12
N GLU A 193 1.45 -10.62 16.03
CA GLU A 193 1.02 -9.23 16.15
C GLU A 193 2.21 -8.42 16.61
N VAL A 194 2.77 -7.62 15.71
CA VAL A 194 3.64 -6.52 16.12
C VAL A 194 2.71 -5.54 16.83
N GLU A 195 2.64 -5.60 18.15
CA GLU A 195 2.02 -4.56 18.97
C GLU A 195 2.52 -3.21 18.44
N THR A 196 1.62 -2.42 17.87
CA THR A 196 1.94 -1.05 17.48
C THR A 196 2.41 -0.36 18.75
N PRO A 197 3.67 0.09 18.84
CA PRO A 197 4.12 0.78 20.03
C PRO A 197 3.22 2.00 20.20
N ASP A 198 2.58 2.11 21.36
CA ASP A 198 1.84 3.28 21.82
C ASP A 198 2.58 4.54 21.34
N GLU A 199 1.96 5.36 20.48
CA GLU A 199 2.63 6.44 19.74
C GLU A 199 3.40 7.37 20.69
N VAL A 200 2.88 7.51 21.92
CA VAL A 200 3.49 8.26 23.02
C VAL A 200 4.85 7.66 23.45
N GLN A 201 4.97 6.34 23.50
CA GLN A 201 6.20 5.65 23.85
C GLN A 201 7.23 5.71 22.71
N LEU A 202 6.78 5.60 21.46
CA LEU A 202 7.65 5.75 20.28
C LEU A 202 8.24 7.16 20.20
N GLU A 203 7.42 8.20 20.38
CA GLU A 203 7.90 9.59 20.45
C GLU A 203 8.91 9.78 21.59
N SER A 204 8.65 9.19 22.76
CA SER A 204 9.55 9.31 23.92
C SER A 204 10.91 8.65 23.66
N ARG A 205 10.94 7.48 23.01
CA ARG A 205 12.19 6.80 22.62
C ARG A 205 12.94 7.59 21.56
N ILE A 206 12.26 8.07 20.53
CA ILE A 206 12.87 8.89 19.47
C ILE A 206 13.48 10.16 20.07
N ARG A 207 12.78 10.84 20.98
CA ARG A 207 13.32 12.02 21.68
C ARG A 207 14.57 11.68 22.48
N GLN A 208 14.58 10.56 23.20
CA GLN A 208 15.75 10.13 23.98
C GLN A 208 16.95 9.79 23.08
N GLU A 209 16.73 9.09 21.97
CA GLU A 209 17.80 8.76 21.02
C GLU A 209 18.38 10.00 20.33
N VAL A 210 17.54 10.96 19.95
CA VAL A 210 17.98 12.22 19.34
C VAL A 210 18.79 13.03 20.35
N VAL A 211 18.34 13.12 21.61
CA VAL A 211 19.10 13.81 22.68
C VAL A 211 20.45 13.13 22.92
N GLN A 212 20.52 11.80 22.93
CA GLN A 212 21.78 11.07 23.06
C GLN A 212 22.74 11.30 21.89
N LYS A 213 22.23 11.32 20.65
CA LYS A 213 23.04 11.58 19.44
C LYS A 213 23.54 13.02 19.38
N ILE A 214 22.74 13.98 19.84
CA ILE A 214 23.16 15.39 19.94
C ILE A 214 24.20 15.55 21.05
N ALA A 215 24.00 14.92 22.21
CA ALA A 215 24.96 14.96 23.32
C ALA A 215 26.30 14.31 22.95
N SER A 216 26.29 13.18 22.24
CA SER A 216 27.52 12.54 21.77
C SER A 216 28.22 13.36 20.68
N GLY A 217 27.48 13.99 19.77
CA GLY A 217 28.01 14.92 18.77
C GLY A 217 28.64 16.17 19.40
N LEU A 218 27.99 16.76 20.41
CA LEU A 218 28.51 17.91 21.15
C LEU A 218 29.72 17.56 22.01
N MET A 219 29.73 16.38 22.64
CA MET A 219 30.92 15.90 23.37
C MET A 219 32.10 15.66 22.43
N GLY A 220 31.86 15.16 21.21
CA GLY A 220 32.89 15.03 20.17
C GLY A 220 33.47 16.37 19.71
N LEU A 221 32.66 17.43 19.70
CA LEU A 221 33.10 18.79 19.34
C LEU A 221 33.94 19.46 20.45
N VAL A 222 33.69 19.12 21.72
CA VAL A 222 34.43 19.67 22.87
C VAL A 222 35.75 18.93 23.12
N SER A 223 35.88 17.66 22.71
CA SER A 223 37.08 16.85 22.94
C SER A 223 38.23 17.08 21.95
N GLY A 224 38.06 17.93 20.93
CA GLY A 224 39.18 18.47 20.16
C GLY A 224 40.04 17.46 19.39
N GLU A 225 39.50 16.30 19.02
CA GLU A 225 40.18 15.33 18.16
C GLU A 225 39.19 14.69 17.19
N GLN A 226 39.54 14.76 15.90
CA GLN A 226 38.86 14.28 14.69
C GLN A 226 37.89 15.24 13.98
N SER A 227 38.17 15.43 12.69
CA SER A 227 37.33 16.09 11.70
C SER A 227 36.03 15.31 11.52
N VAL A 228 34.96 15.79 12.15
CA VAL A 228 33.61 15.30 11.89
C VAL A 228 33.11 15.93 10.59
N ASP A 229 32.68 15.10 9.65
CA ASP A 229 32.07 15.52 8.39
C ASP A 229 30.79 16.32 8.69
N LEU A 230 30.87 17.64 8.47
CA LEU A 230 29.84 18.62 8.81
C LEU A 230 28.55 18.42 7.98
N SER A 231 28.56 17.54 6.97
CA SER A 231 27.41 17.20 6.14
C SER A 231 26.28 16.48 6.90
N VAL A 232 26.58 15.73 7.97
CA VAL A 232 25.58 14.97 8.72
C VAL A 232 24.80 15.83 9.72
N ALA A 233 25.43 16.88 10.27
CA ALA A 233 24.78 17.81 11.19
C ALA A 233 23.89 18.84 10.46
N LEU A 234 24.24 19.23 9.23
CA LEU A 234 23.45 20.16 8.41
C LEU A 234 22.17 19.51 7.85
N ASN A 235 22.18 18.21 7.57
CA ASN A 235 20.98 17.49 7.11
C ASN A 235 19.93 17.24 8.22
N ALA A 236 20.32 17.27 9.50
CA ALA A 236 19.38 17.12 10.61
C ALA A 236 18.65 18.44 10.98
N ALA A 237 19.16 19.60 10.55
CA ALA A 237 18.52 20.90 10.75
C ALA A 237 17.60 21.32 9.59
N ALA A 238 17.71 20.67 8.43
CA ALA A 238 16.88 20.95 7.24
C ALA A 238 15.48 20.30 7.29
N ALA A 239 15.19 19.47 8.30
CA ALA A 239 13.87 18.87 8.51
C ALA A 239 12.94 19.72 9.40
N ALA A 240 13.37 20.92 9.80
CA ALA A 240 12.61 21.82 10.67
C ALA A 240 12.66 23.28 10.19
N ASP A 241 12.35 23.55 8.92
CA ASP A 241 11.81 24.87 8.55
C ASP A 241 11.00 24.80 7.26
N THR A 242 9.70 25.09 7.38
CA THR A 242 8.78 25.32 6.28
C THR A 242 8.82 26.80 5.90
N GLY A 243 9.26 27.17 4.68
CA GLY A 243 9.20 28.57 4.29
C GLY A 243 9.75 29.00 2.92
N VAL A 244 9.00 28.71 1.85
CA VAL A 244 8.75 29.56 0.66
C VAL A 244 9.91 30.00 -0.27
N ALA A 245 9.85 29.43 -1.49
CA ALA A 245 10.05 29.99 -2.85
C ALA A 245 11.41 30.51 -3.34
N THR A 246 11.90 29.99 -4.48
CA THR A 246 11.63 30.52 -5.83
C THR A 246 12.32 29.68 -6.93
N ALA A 247 11.79 29.80 -8.15
CA ALA A 247 12.04 28.99 -9.34
C ALA A 247 13.46 29.11 -9.95
N ALA A 248 13.95 28.01 -10.54
CA ALA A 248 14.67 28.00 -11.83
C ALA A 248 14.86 26.57 -12.36
N ALA A 249 14.49 26.35 -13.62
CA ALA A 249 14.93 25.23 -14.47
C ALA A 249 15.99 25.74 -15.47
N PRO A 250 16.58 24.87 -16.32
CA PRO A 250 17.35 23.67 -16.04
C PRO A 250 18.80 23.82 -16.57
N ALA A 251 19.73 22.93 -16.18
CA ALA A 251 21.07 22.90 -16.78
C ALA A 251 21.40 21.51 -17.35
N GLU A 252 21.79 21.53 -18.62
CA GLU A 252 22.15 20.43 -19.51
C GLU A 252 23.41 19.64 -19.08
N ALA A 253 23.30 18.34 -19.35
CA ALA A 253 24.29 17.33 -19.72
C ALA A 253 25.80 17.64 -19.69
N ALA A 254 26.55 16.69 -19.10
CA ALA A 254 27.92 16.39 -19.50
C ALA A 254 28.12 14.87 -19.65
N ALA A 255 28.57 14.47 -20.84
CA ALA A 255 29.19 13.19 -21.20
C ALA A 255 30.51 13.54 -21.96
N PRO A 256 31.44 12.62 -22.29
CA PRO A 256 31.30 11.15 -22.31
C PRO A 256 32.55 10.34 -21.89
N ALA A 257 32.39 9.00 -21.81
CA ALA A 257 33.41 8.02 -22.21
C ALA A 257 32.74 6.84 -22.94
N GLU A 258 33.35 6.40 -24.05
CA GLU A 258 32.81 5.42 -25.02
C GLU A 258 33.31 3.97 -24.81
N ALA A 259 32.37 3.02 -24.86
CA ALA A 259 32.40 1.70 -25.53
C ALA A 259 31.10 0.96 -25.10
N ALA A 260 30.28 0.28 -25.91
CA ALA A 260 30.33 -0.12 -27.31
C ALA A 260 28.92 0.03 -27.93
N THR A 261 28.87 0.26 -29.24
CA THR A 261 27.65 0.50 -30.03
C THR A 261 26.73 -0.72 -30.08
N GLY A 262 25.70 -0.73 -29.24
CA GLY A 262 24.41 -1.33 -29.51
C GLY A 262 23.36 -0.27 -29.19
N ASP A 263 22.30 -0.16 -29.99
CA ASP A 263 21.26 0.89 -29.89
C ASP A 263 20.93 1.22 -28.42
N TYR A 264 21.47 2.32 -27.90
CA TYR A 264 21.23 2.77 -26.53
C TYR A 264 19.96 3.60 -26.55
N MET A 265 19.06 3.28 -25.63
CA MET A 265 17.82 4.01 -25.41
C MET A 265 17.77 4.31 -23.92
N ALA A 266 17.86 5.60 -23.56
CA ALA A 266 17.80 5.99 -22.17
C ALA A 266 16.46 5.53 -21.56
N PRO A 267 16.44 4.99 -20.33
CA PRO A 267 15.18 4.69 -19.68
C PRO A 267 14.39 5.97 -19.43
N TRP A 268 13.06 5.89 -19.43
CA TRP A 268 12.17 7.00 -19.09
C TRP A 268 10.97 6.52 -18.29
N ILE A 269 10.24 7.47 -17.71
CA ILE A 269 9.01 7.23 -16.97
C ILE A 269 7.95 8.21 -17.46
N ASP A 270 6.77 7.69 -17.82
CA ASP A 270 5.56 8.50 -18.06
C ASP A 270 5.07 9.06 -16.70
N THR A 271 5.79 10.06 -16.22
CA THR A 271 5.75 10.57 -14.85
C THR A 271 4.36 11.09 -14.47
N ASP A 272 3.64 11.65 -15.44
CA ASP A 272 2.28 12.16 -15.27
C ASP A 272 1.28 11.05 -14.92
N GLU A 273 1.52 9.82 -15.39
CA GLU A 273 0.69 8.64 -15.16
C GLU A 273 1.15 7.82 -13.94
N CYS A 274 2.25 8.20 -13.29
CA CYS A 274 2.78 7.49 -12.13
C CYS A 274 1.81 7.53 -10.93
N THR A 275 1.53 6.37 -10.33
CA THR A 275 0.61 6.21 -9.19
C THR A 275 1.27 6.25 -7.81
N ALA A 276 2.59 6.50 -7.75
CA ALA A 276 3.35 6.63 -6.51
C ALA A 276 3.24 5.42 -5.55
N CYS A 277 3.39 4.20 -6.07
CA CYS A 277 3.28 2.95 -5.32
C CYS A 277 4.58 2.46 -4.64
N ASP A 278 5.64 3.26 -4.63
CA ASP A 278 6.96 3.00 -4.02
C ASP A 278 7.76 1.78 -4.55
N GLU A 279 7.18 0.92 -5.39
CA GLU A 279 7.83 -0.30 -5.89
C GLU A 279 9.20 -0.04 -6.56
N CYS A 280 9.30 0.98 -7.42
CA CYS A 280 10.53 1.28 -8.14
C CYS A 280 11.64 1.85 -7.22
N THR A 281 11.28 2.68 -6.25
CA THR A 281 12.22 3.27 -5.28
C THR A 281 12.69 2.25 -4.25
N ILE A 282 11.84 1.28 -3.88
CA ILE A 282 12.22 0.12 -3.06
C ILE A 282 13.20 -0.79 -3.83
N ILE A 283 12.97 -1.02 -5.13
CA ILE A 283 13.85 -1.86 -5.95
C ILE A 283 15.25 -1.27 -6.04
N ASN A 284 15.37 0.01 -6.37
CA ASN A 284 16.67 0.68 -6.42
C ASN A 284 16.55 2.21 -6.24
N PRO A 285 16.82 2.75 -5.03
CA PRO A 285 16.74 4.18 -4.74
C PRO A 285 17.89 5.01 -5.33
N GLN A 286 18.89 4.36 -5.95
CA GLN A 286 19.93 5.04 -6.73
C GLN A 286 19.50 5.28 -8.17
N ILE A 287 18.51 4.52 -8.68
CA ILE A 287 17.95 4.67 -10.03
C ILE A 287 16.70 5.55 -10.01
N PHE A 288 15.83 5.35 -9.02
CA PHE A 288 14.53 6.01 -8.94
C PHE A 288 14.43 6.92 -7.72
N GLU A 289 13.79 8.07 -7.88
CA GLU A 289 13.40 8.95 -6.77
C GLU A 289 12.03 9.59 -7.04
N TYR A 290 11.45 10.22 -6.02
CA TYR A 290 10.23 11.00 -6.17
C TYR A 290 10.58 12.48 -6.34
N ASN A 291 9.94 13.13 -7.32
CA ASN A 291 9.97 14.58 -7.45
C ASN A 291 9.04 15.26 -6.42
N ASP A 292 9.01 16.60 -6.41
CA ASP A 292 8.19 17.40 -5.50
C ASP A 292 6.68 17.12 -5.61
N ALA A 293 6.21 16.63 -6.76
CA ALA A 293 4.82 16.23 -7.00
C ALA A 293 4.54 14.77 -6.57
N LYS A 294 5.49 14.11 -5.89
CA LYS A 294 5.45 12.69 -5.50
C LYS A 294 5.23 11.75 -6.70
N LYS A 295 5.83 12.07 -7.85
CA LYS A 295 5.87 11.20 -9.04
C LYS A 295 7.26 10.63 -9.25
N ALA A 296 7.34 9.37 -9.63
CA ALA A 296 8.62 8.69 -9.81
C ALA A 296 9.35 9.28 -11.02
N VAL A 297 10.62 9.62 -10.84
CA VAL A 297 11.53 10.08 -11.87
C VAL A 297 12.82 9.26 -11.83
N ILE A 298 13.56 9.24 -12.93
CA ILE A 298 14.85 8.56 -12.99
C ILE A 298 15.93 9.51 -12.47
N LYS A 299 16.47 9.16 -11.31
CA LYS A 299 17.60 9.86 -10.68
C LYS A 299 18.90 9.61 -11.44
N SER A 300 19.21 8.34 -11.69
CA SER A 300 20.40 7.92 -12.41
C SER A 300 20.17 6.58 -13.13
N PRO A 301 20.11 6.57 -14.48
CA PRO A 301 19.99 5.34 -15.26
C PRO A 301 21.08 4.29 -14.98
N GLU A 302 22.22 4.73 -14.47
CA GLU A 302 23.42 3.93 -14.20
C GLU A 302 23.63 3.69 -12.70
N GLY A 303 22.65 4.06 -11.86
CA GLY A 303 22.67 3.87 -10.40
C GLY A 303 22.67 2.40 -9.95
N GLY A 304 22.53 1.45 -10.86
CA GLY A 304 22.54 0.02 -10.59
C GLY A 304 22.53 -0.83 -11.85
N PRO A 305 22.48 -2.17 -11.72
CA PRO A 305 22.46 -3.07 -12.86
C PRO A 305 21.16 -2.92 -13.68
N TYR A 306 21.24 -3.07 -15.00
CA TYR A 306 20.08 -2.94 -15.92
C TYR A 306 18.86 -3.79 -15.52
N ARG A 307 19.09 -4.95 -14.91
CA ARG A 307 18.01 -5.82 -14.40
C ARG A 307 17.07 -5.10 -13.41
N ASP A 308 17.53 -4.07 -12.70
CA ASP A 308 16.72 -3.34 -11.74
C ASP A 308 15.73 -2.40 -12.44
N LEU A 309 16.13 -1.79 -13.56
CA LEU A 309 15.20 -1.06 -14.45
C LEU A 309 14.12 -1.98 -15.01
N VAL A 310 14.51 -3.18 -15.47
CA VAL A 310 13.55 -4.16 -16.02
C VAL A 310 12.60 -4.68 -14.94
N LYS A 311 13.11 -4.99 -13.74
CA LYS A 311 12.26 -5.40 -12.61
C LYS A 311 11.31 -4.29 -12.16
N ALA A 312 11.76 -3.03 -12.18
CA ALA A 312 10.92 -1.89 -11.86
C ALA A 312 9.79 -1.73 -12.87
N ALA A 313 10.05 -1.90 -14.17
CA ALA A 313 9.01 -1.93 -15.19
C ALA A 313 8.03 -3.09 -15.02
N GLU A 314 8.53 -4.29 -14.70
CA GLU A 314 7.68 -5.46 -14.44
C GLU A 314 6.80 -5.33 -13.20
N LYS A 315 7.25 -4.57 -12.20
CA LYS A 315 6.53 -4.33 -10.94
C LYS A 315 5.75 -3.00 -10.94
N CYS A 316 5.89 -2.18 -11.98
CA CYS A 316 5.20 -0.90 -12.05
C CYS A 316 3.70 -1.14 -12.23
N THR A 317 2.92 -0.83 -11.19
CA THR A 317 1.45 -1.01 -11.21
C THR A 317 0.77 -0.16 -12.29
N ALA A 318 1.33 1.01 -12.60
CA ALA A 318 0.86 1.90 -13.66
C ALA A 318 1.45 1.57 -15.04
N GLN A 319 2.44 0.66 -15.12
CA GLN A 319 3.16 0.31 -16.37
C GLN A 319 3.82 1.51 -17.09
N VAL A 320 4.23 2.52 -16.32
CA VAL A 320 4.79 3.79 -16.84
C VAL A 320 6.32 3.80 -16.92
N ILE A 321 7.01 2.72 -16.56
CA ILE A 321 8.48 2.67 -16.53
C ILE A 321 8.97 1.93 -17.76
N HIS A 322 9.83 2.61 -18.52
CA HIS A 322 10.43 2.10 -19.76
C HIS A 322 11.93 1.90 -19.53
N PRO A 323 12.42 0.65 -19.42
CA PRO A 323 13.83 0.37 -19.13
C PRO A 323 14.81 0.83 -20.21
N GLY A 324 14.33 1.10 -21.42
CA GLY A 324 15.16 1.42 -22.57
C GLY A 324 16.11 0.27 -22.94
N LEU A 325 17.26 0.60 -23.49
CA LEU A 325 18.33 -0.33 -23.86
C LEU A 325 19.61 0.06 -23.13
N PRO A 326 20.30 -0.89 -22.48
CA PRO A 326 21.43 -0.57 -21.61
C PRO A 326 22.66 -0.19 -22.42
N ARG A 327 23.40 0.80 -21.89
CA ARG A 327 24.69 1.25 -22.42
C ARG A 327 25.79 0.22 -22.17
N ASP A 328 25.79 -0.38 -20.98
CA ASP A 328 26.67 -1.48 -20.62
C ASP A 328 25.98 -2.84 -20.84
N ARG A 329 26.57 -3.68 -21.71
CA ARG A 329 26.11 -5.04 -22.00
C ARG A 329 27.10 -6.12 -21.57
N SER A 330 27.96 -5.82 -20.60
CA SER A 330 29.00 -6.75 -20.12
C SER A 330 28.46 -7.87 -19.23
N ALA A 331 27.24 -7.73 -18.68
CA ALA A 331 26.63 -8.75 -17.82
C ALA A 331 26.30 -10.04 -18.60
N LYS A 332 26.65 -11.20 -18.02
CA LYS A 332 26.49 -12.53 -18.68
C LYS A 332 25.05 -12.86 -19.08
N ASP A 333 24.06 -12.28 -18.41
CA ASP A 333 22.64 -12.49 -18.62
C ASP A 333 21.93 -11.28 -19.26
N ILE A 334 22.69 -10.32 -19.81
CA ILE A 334 22.12 -9.06 -20.32
C ILE A 334 21.09 -9.29 -21.44
N ASP A 335 21.32 -10.21 -22.37
CA ASP A 335 20.41 -10.45 -23.49
C ASP A 335 19.05 -10.97 -23.00
N LYS A 336 19.04 -11.73 -21.89
CA LYS A 336 17.81 -12.19 -21.24
C LYS A 336 17.01 -11.01 -20.67
N TRP A 337 17.69 -10.03 -20.08
CA TRP A 337 17.04 -8.84 -19.52
C TRP A 337 16.56 -7.89 -20.61
N ILE A 338 17.34 -7.69 -21.67
CA ILE A 338 16.93 -6.89 -22.83
C ILE A 338 15.65 -7.46 -23.44
N LYS A 339 15.59 -8.78 -23.66
CA LYS A 339 14.39 -9.44 -24.19
C LYS A 339 13.15 -9.28 -23.31
N ARG A 340 13.32 -9.18 -21.99
CA ARG A 340 12.21 -8.94 -21.05
C ARG A 340 11.74 -7.48 -21.07
N ALA A 341 12.65 -6.55 -21.33
CA ALA A 341 12.37 -5.13 -21.42
C ALA A 341 11.58 -4.75 -22.69
N GLU A 342 11.69 -5.52 -23.77
CA GLU A 342 11.07 -5.23 -25.08
C GLU A 342 9.57 -4.86 -25.01
N LYS A 343 8.79 -5.50 -24.13
CA LYS A 343 7.35 -5.24 -23.99
C LYS A 343 7.01 -3.96 -23.21
N PHE A 344 8.00 -3.32 -22.61
CA PHE A 344 7.87 -2.09 -21.83
C PHE A 344 8.53 -0.89 -22.50
N ASN A 345 9.19 -1.06 -23.64
CA ASN A 345 9.86 0.02 -24.37
C ASN A 345 9.00 0.58 -25.51
#